data_AF-X1NRF7-F1
#
_entry.id   AF-X1NRF7-F1
#
_cell.length_a   1.000
_cell.length_b   1.000
_cell.length_c   1.000
_cell.angle_alpha   90.00
_cell.angle_beta   90.00
_cell.angle_gamma   90.00
#
_symmetry.space_group_name_H-M   'P 1'
#
loop_
_entity.id
_entity.type
_entity.pdbx_description
1 polymer ?
#
loop_
_entity_poly.entity_id
_entity_poly.type
_entity_poly.pdbx_seq_one_letter_code
_entity_poly.pdbx_strand_id
1 'polypeptide(L)' 'MRVLSLSMPLIKPGDNLDKLIVKASEQVGGLRDGDVLVVASKVVATSQGRVRELARVRPSARARRLAK' A
#
# COMPACT_ATOMS: atom_id res chain seq x y z
N MET A 1 7.33 -15.81 -19.14
CA MET A 1 6.78 -14.96 -18.05
C MET A 1 7.74 -13.81 -17.80
N ARG A 2 7.27 -12.56 -17.76
CA ARG A 2 8.09 -11.38 -17.42
C ARG A 2 7.54 -10.76 -16.14
N VAL A 3 8.42 -10.26 -15.29
CA VAL A 3 8.06 -9.49 -14.09
C VAL A 3 8.71 -8.13 -14.23
N LEU A 4 7.90 -7.08 -14.07
CA LEU A 4 8.33 -5.69 -14.20
C LEU A 4 8.08 -4.98 -12.88
N SER A 5 9.06 -4.21 -12.41
CA SER A 5 8.91 -3.36 -11.24
C SER A 5 8.31 -2.01 -11.64
N LEU A 6 7.40 -1.48 -10.83
CA LEU A 6 6.88 -0.12 -10.97
C LEU A 6 7.64 0.84 -10.05
N SER A 7 8.22 1.89 -10.62
CA SER A 7 8.84 2.96 -9.83
C SER A 7 7.75 3.84 -9.22
N MET A 8 7.57 3.75 -7.91
CA MET A 8 6.46 4.40 -7.19
C MET A 8 7.00 5.45 -6.21
N PRO A 9 6.29 6.57 -6.01
CA PRO A 9 6.62 7.52 -4.97
C PRO A 9 6.29 6.96 -3.58
N LEU A 10 6.71 7.68 -2.54
CA LEU A 10 6.24 7.40 -1.19
C LEU A 10 4.73 7.67 -1.08
N ILE A 11 3.95 6.61 -0.83
CA ILE A 11 2.50 6.67 -0.69
C ILE A 11 2.10 7.34 0.63
N LYS A 12 1.13 8.25 0.55
CA LYS A 12 0.57 9.01 1.66
C LYS A 12 -0.93 8.71 1.84
N PRO A 13 -1.49 8.95 3.03
CA PRO A 13 -2.94 8.92 3.23
C PRO A 13 -3.69 9.81 2.23
N GLY A 14 -4.70 9.25 1.57
CA GLY A 14 -5.51 9.95 0.57
C GLY A 14 -4.98 9.87 -0.87
N ASP A 15 -3.81 9.28 -1.10
CA ASP A 15 -3.30 9.12 -2.47
C ASP A 15 -4.18 8.19 -3.31
N ASN A 16 -4.42 8.60 -4.57
CA ASN A 16 -5.10 7.77 -5.56
C ASN A 16 -4.12 6.72 -6.11
N LEU A 17 -4.05 5.58 -5.42
CA LEU A 17 -3.07 4.52 -5.70
C LEU A 17 -3.21 3.96 -7.13
N ASP A 18 -4.44 3.83 -7.63
CA ASP A 18 -4.77 3.43 -9.00
C ASP A 18 -4.12 4.34 -10.06
N LYS A 19 -4.27 5.67 -9.92
CA LYS A 19 -3.68 6.65 -10.84
C LYS A 19 -2.16 6.61 -10.83
N LEU A 20 -1.57 6.41 -9.64
CA LEU A 20 -0.12 6.31 -9.48
C LEU A 20 0.42 5.03 -10.13
N ILE A 21 -0.28 3.91 -10.00
CA ILE A 21 0.08 2.64 -10.64
C ILE A 21 0.02 2.75 -12.16
N VAL A 22 -1.07 3.31 -12.72
CA VAL A 22 -1.22 3.48 -14.16
C VAL A 22 -0.07 4.35 -14.69
N LYS A 23 0.18 5.50 -14.07
CA LYS A 23 1.29 6.39 -14.45
C LYS A 23 2.66 5.72 -14.37
N ALA A 24 2.94 4.93 -13.32
CA ALA A 24 4.20 4.22 -13.21
C ALA A 24 4.34 3.10 -14.26
N SER A 25 3.24 2.47 -14.65
CA SER A 25 3.23 1.41 -15.67
C SER A 25 3.62 1.91 -17.06
N GLU A 26 3.27 3.16 -17.39
CA GLU A 26 3.61 3.78 -18.69
C GLU A 26 5.12 3.80 -18.91
N GLN A 27 5.92 3.94 -17.84
CA GLN A 27 7.39 3.96 -17.92
C GLN A 27 8.01 2.59 -18.25
N VAL A 28 7.25 1.50 -18.11
CA VAL A 28 7.70 0.13 -18.37
C VAL A 28 6.94 -0.53 -19.52
N GLY A 29 6.24 0.27 -20.34
CA GLY A 29 5.54 -0.18 -21.55
C GLY A 29 4.02 -0.36 -21.40
N GLY A 30 3.44 0.11 -20.28
CA GLY A 30 1.99 0.11 -20.02
C GLY A 30 1.41 -1.24 -19.60
N LEU A 31 0.23 -1.19 -18.99
CA LEU A 31 -0.57 -2.38 -18.68
C LEU A 31 -1.32 -2.86 -19.94
N ARG A 32 -1.50 -4.18 -20.06
CA ARG A 32 -2.22 -4.85 -21.15
C ARG A 32 -3.26 -5.81 -20.59
N ASP A 33 -4.23 -6.16 -21.42
CA ASP A 33 -5.23 -7.16 -21.05
C ASP A 33 -4.56 -8.50 -20.74
N GLY A 34 -4.93 -9.08 -19.60
CA GLY A 34 -4.34 -10.32 -19.08
C GLY A 34 -3.13 -10.12 -18.16
N ASP A 35 -2.62 -8.89 -17.99
CA ASP A 35 -1.58 -8.62 -17.01
C ASP A 35 -2.10 -8.79 -15.58
N VAL A 36 -1.20 -9.25 -14.68
CA VAL A 36 -1.48 -9.38 -13.25
C VAL A 36 -0.72 -8.32 -12.48
N LEU A 37 -1.46 -7.47 -11.78
CA LEU A 37 -0.89 -6.46 -10.90
C LEU A 37 -0.75 -7.01 -9.47
N VAL A 38 0.46 -6.97 -8.93
CA VAL A 38 0.75 -7.38 -7.54
C VAL A 38 1.05 -6.14 -6.70
N VAL A 39 0.27 -5.93 -5.63
CA VAL A 39 0.40 -4.78 -4.74
C VAL A 39 0.55 -5.24 -3.30
N ALA A 40 1.55 -4.72 -2.59
CA ALA A 40 1.72 -5.01 -1.17
C ALA A 40 0.58 -4.39 -0.35
N SER A 41 0.06 -5.12 0.65
CA SER A 41 -1.04 -4.65 1.50
C SER A 41 -0.74 -3.32 2.21
N LYS A 42 0.54 -3.06 2.53
CA LYS A 42 0.97 -1.84 3.24
C LYS A 42 0.64 -0.56 2.46
N VAL A 43 0.88 -0.52 1.15
CA VAL A 43 0.62 0.69 0.36
C VAL A 43 -0.88 0.96 0.21
N VAL A 44 -1.69 -0.10 0.11
CA VAL A 44 -3.15 0.00 0.13
C VAL A 44 -3.66 0.53 1.47
N ALA A 45 -3.13 0.00 2.58
CA ALA A 45 -3.51 0.47 3.91
C ALA A 45 -3.11 1.94 4.13
N THR A 46 -1.93 2.36 3.66
CA THR A 46 -1.48 3.75 3.76
C THR A 46 -2.37 4.69 2.96
N SER A 47 -2.67 4.40 1.68
CA SER A 47 -3.53 5.26 0.86
C SER A 47 -4.94 5.38 1.43
N GLN A 48 -5.47 4.31 2.02
CA GLN A 48 -6.75 4.30 2.74
C GLN A 48 -6.71 4.97 4.13
N GLY A 49 -5.59 5.59 4.52
CA GLY A 49 -5.47 6.31 5.78
C GLY A 49 -5.52 5.42 7.02
N ARG A 50 -5.04 4.17 6.93
CA ARG A 50 -5.02 3.21 8.06
C ARG A 50 -3.79 3.33 8.97
N VAL A 51 -2.92 4.30 8.73
CA VAL A 51 -1.80 4.60 9.62
C VAL A 51 -2.33 5.18 10.93
N ARG A 52 -1.83 4.68 12.07
CA ARG A 52 -2.21 5.16 13.41
C ARG A 52 -0.95 5.40 14.23
N GLU A 53 -0.98 6.47 15.02
CA GLU A 53 0.02 6.71 16.05
C GLU A 53 -0.21 5.74 17.21
N LEU A 54 0.80 4.95 17.56
CA LEU A 54 0.71 4.00 18.66
C LEU A 54 0.36 4.69 19.99
N ALA A 55 0.86 5.91 20.20
CA ALA A 55 0.59 6.73 21.39
C ALA A 55 -0.91 7.03 21.59
N ARG A 56 -1.73 6.97 20.53
CA ARG A 56 -3.19 7.19 20.60
C ARG A 56 -3.99 5.93 20.89
N VAL A 57 -3.34 4.76 20.93
CA VAL A 57 -4.00 3.48 21.18
C VAL A 57 -4.18 3.29 22.69
N ARG A 58 -5.43 3.16 23.17
CA ARG A 58 -5.71 2.80 24.57
C ARG A 58 -5.74 1.27 24.72
N PRO A 59 -4.74 0.64 25.36
CA PRO A 59 -4.69 -0.82 25.43
C PRO A 59 -5.77 -1.39 26.36
N SER A 60 -6.39 -2.48 25.92
CA SER A 60 -7.31 -3.26 26.75
C SER A 60 -6.56 -4.11 27.79
N ALA A 61 -7.27 -4.62 28.79
CA ALA A 61 -6.67 -5.55 29.75
C ALA A 61 -6.10 -6.81 29.07
N ARG A 62 -6.78 -7.34 28.04
CA ARG A 62 -6.29 -8.46 27.22
C ARG A 62 -5.01 -8.07 26.45
N ALA A 63 -4.97 -6.88 25.84
CA ALA A 63 -3.79 -6.42 25.12
C ALA A 63 -2.57 -6.29 26.05
N ARG A 64 -2.74 -5.75 27.27
CA ARG A 64 -1.68 -5.70 28.29
C ARG A 64 -1.17 -7.09 28.71
N ARG A 65 -2.03 -8.11 28.74
CA ARG A 65 -1.61 -9.50 29.03
C ARG A 65 -0.84 -10.12 27.87
N LEU A 66 -1.23 -9.87 26.62
CA LEU A 66 -0.56 -10.39 25.43
C LEU A 66 0.81 -9.73 25.16
N ALA A 67 1.03 -8.53 25.69
CA ALA A 67 2.26 -7.77 25.49
C ALA A 67 3.38 -8.11 26.50
N LYS A 68 3.11 -8.97 27.49
CA LYS A 68 4.12 -9.54 28.38
C LYS A 68 4.74 -10.76 27.73
#